data_AF-A0A1D6KUB0-F1
#
_entry.id   AF-A0A1D6KUB0-F1
#
_cell.length_a   1.000
_cell.length_b   1.000
_cell.length_c   1.000
_cell.angle_alpha   90.00
_cell.angle_beta   90.00
_cell.angle_gamma   90.00
#
_symmetry.space_group_name_H-M   'P 1'
#
loop_
_entity.id
_entity.type
_entity.pdbx_description
1 polymer ?
#
loop_
_entity_poly.entity_id
_entity_poly.type
_entity_poly.pdbx_seq_one_letter_code
_entity_poly.pdbx_strand_id
1 'polypeptide(L)'
;MSGSVCLDVINQTWSPMFDLVNVFEVFLPQLLLYPNPSDPLNGEAAALMMRDRPVYEQKVKEYCEKYAKPEDAGITPEDKSSDEELSEEEDDSGDEAILGNPDP
;
A
#
# COMPACT_ATOMS: atom_id res chain seq x y z
N MET A 1 -13.74 -18.47 7.23
CA MET A 1 -13.86 -17.21 6.47
C MET A 1 -13.28 -17.44 5.08
N SER A 2 -13.90 -16.89 4.03
CA SER A 2 -13.65 -17.25 2.61
C SER A 2 -12.46 -16.52 1.96
N GLY A 3 -11.83 -15.56 2.64
CA GLY A 3 -10.76 -14.72 2.05
C GLY A 3 -11.23 -13.77 0.94
N SER A 4 -12.53 -13.70 0.67
CA SER A 4 -13.11 -12.88 -0.38
C SER A 4 -13.03 -11.39 -0.06
N VAL A 5 -12.73 -10.58 -1.08
CA VAL A 5 -12.78 -9.11 -1.03
C VAL A 5 -14.19 -8.65 -1.44
N CYS A 6 -14.71 -7.59 -0.79
CA CYS A 6 -16.05 -7.08 -1.08
C CYS A 6 -16.15 -6.53 -2.50
N LEU A 7 -17.11 -7.05 -3.27
CA LEU A 7 -17.33 -6.66 -4.66
C LEU A 7 -17.74 -5.18 -4.79
N ASP A 8 -18.51 -4.66 -3.84
CA ASP A 8 -18.96 -3.26 -3.87
C ASP A 8 -17.79 -2.28 -3.71
N VAL A 9 -16.76 -2.66 -2.96
CA VAL A 9 -15.54 -1.86 -2.81
C VAL A 9 -14.71 -1.87 -4.09
N ILE A 10 -14.68 -3.00 -4.82
CA ILE A 10 -14.01 -3.09 -6.12
C ILE A 10 -14.75 -2.24 -7.16
N ASN A 11 -16.08 -2.30 -7.18
CA ASN A 11 -16.91 -1.56 -8.13
C ASN A 11 -16.86 -0.04 -7.95
N GLN A 12 -16.49 0.47 -6.76
CA GLN A 12 -16.30 1.90 -6.53
C GLN A 12 -15.06 2.46 -7.26
N THR A 13 -14.03 1.64 -7.44
CA THR A 13 -12.75 2.05 -8.06
C THR A 13 -12.60 1.55 -9.50
N TRP A 14 -13.33 0.50 -9.88
CA TRP A 14 -13.24 -0.10 -11.20
C TRP A 14 -13.87 0.77 -12.29
N SER A 15 -13.13 0.95 -13.38
CA SER A 15 -13.66 1.50 -14.64
C SER A 15 -13.20 0.62 -15.80
N PRO A 16 -13.86 0.66 -16.97
CA PRO A 16 -13.40 -0.06 -18.16
C PRO A 16 -11.99 0.31 -18.63
N MET A 17 -11.44 1.43 -18.15
CA MET A 17 -10.05 1.84 -18.41
C MET A 17 -9.06 1.35 -17.34
N PHE A 18 -9.53 0.59 -16.35
CA PHE A 18 -8.70 0.12 -15.24
C PHE A 18 -8.08 -1.23 -15.62
N ASP A 19 -6.76 -1.26 -15.71
CA ASP A 19 -6.03 -2.49 -16.00
C ASP A 19 -6.03 -3.43 -14.79
N LEU A 20 -5.96 -4.74 -15.06
CA LEU A 20 -5.87 -5.76 -14.01
C LEU A 20 -4.64 -5.56 -13.11
N VAL A 21 -3.56 -5.00 -13.66
CA VAL A 21 -2.34 -4.67 -12.91
C VAL A 21 -2.64 -3.70 -11.77
N ASN A 22 -3.50 -2.71 -12.01
CA ASN A 22 -3.88 -1.73 -10.99
C ASN A 22 -4.63 -2.34 -9.80
N VAL A 23 -5.19 -3.56 -9.94
CA VAL A 23 -5.78 -4.28 -8.80
C VAL A 23 -4.71 -4.59 -7.76
N PHE A 24 -3.53 -5.02 -8.20
CA PHE A 24 -2.42 -5.40 -7.34
C PHE A 24 -1.56 -4.21 -6.93
N GLU A 25 -1.32 -3.27 -7.85
CA GLU A 25 -0.41 -2.14 -7.60
C GLU A 25 -1.08 -0.98 -6.86
N VAL A 26 -2.41 -0.82 -6.99
CA VAL A 26 -3.13 0.34 -6.43
C VAL A 26 -4.24 -0.10 -5.49
N PHE A 27 -5.21 -0.88 -5.97
CA PHE A 27 -6.44 -1.14 -5.23
C PHE A 27 -6.20 -1.92 -3.92
N LEU A 28 -5.52 -3.07 -3.99
CA LEU A 28 -5.27 -3.90 -2.80
C LEU A 28 -4.38 -3.17 -1.76
N PRO A 29 -3.27 -2.51 -2.13
CA PRO A 29 -2.49 -1.71 -1.18
C PRO A 29 -3.30 -0.61 -0.51
N GLN A 30 -4.11 0.15 -1.28
CA GLN A 30 -4.96 1.21 -0.72
C GLN A 30 -6.02 0.65 0.23
N LEU A 31 -6.64 -0.50 -0.10
CA LEU A 31 -7.63 -1.15 0.74
C LEU A 31 -7.04 -1.65 2.08
N LEU A 32 -5.82 -2.18 2.05
CA LEU A 32 -5.14 -2.66 3.27
C LEU A 32 -4.69 -1.50 4.17
N LEU A 33 -4.33 -0.36 3.57
CA LEU A 33 -3.96 0.84 4.31
C LEU A 33 -5.19 1.55 4.90
N TYR A 34 -6.30 1.58 4.15
CA TYR A 34 -7.54 2.26 4.50
C TYR A 34 -8.76 1.32 4.37
N PRO A 35 -8.93 0.37 5.31
CA PRO A 35 -10.08 -0.52 5.31
C PRO A 35 -11.39 0.25 5.52
N ASN A 36 -12.48 -0.19 4.88
CA ASN A 36 -13.81 0.40 5.03
C ASN A 36 -14.59 -0.24 6.21
N PRO A 37 -14.75 0.44 7.36
CA PRO A 37 -15.51 -0.09 8.50
C PRO A 37 -17.03 -0.03 8.32
N SER A 38 -17.53 0.76 7.36
CA SER A 38 -18.97 1.06 7.22
C SER A 38 -19.77 -0.10 6.63
N ASP A 39 -19.10 -0.98 5.88
CA ASP A 39 -19.70 -2.19 5.30
C ASP A 39 -18.71 -3.39 5.37
N PRO A 40 -18.55 -4.00 6.56
CA PRO A 40 -17.48 -4.97 6.78
C PRO A 40 -17.89 -6.41 6.45
N LEU A 41 -17.13 -7.08 5.58
CA LEU A 41 -17.22 -8.54 5.43
C LEU A 41 -16.72 -9.29 6.67
N ASN A 42 -15.81 -8.69 7.43
CA ASN A 42 -15.35 -9.20 8.73
C ASN A 42 -15.74 -8.21 9.83
N GLY A 43 -16.94 -8.41 10.39
CA GLY A 43 -17.48 -7.56 11.45
C GLY A 43 -16.64 -7.52 12.72
N GLU A 44 -15.95 -8.62 13.06
CA GLU A 44 -15.07 -8.67 14.24
C GLU A 44 -13.84 -7.75 14.05
N ALA A 45 -13.21 -7.83 12.89
CA ALA A 45 -12.08 -6.99 12.53
C ALA A 45 -12.47 -5.50 12.51
N ALA A 46 -13.62 -5.17 11.92
CA ALA A 46 -14.13 -3.79 11.88
C ALA A 46 -14.46 -3.26 13.27
N ALA A 47 -15.14 -4.04 14.12
CA ALA A 47 -15.45 -3.63 15.49
C ALA A 47 -14.19 -3.43 16.32
N LEU A 48 -13.20 -4.33 16.20
CA LEU A 48 -11.92 -4.19 16.90
C LEU A 48 -11.19 -2.94 16.43
N MET A 49 -11.12 -2.72 15.12
CA MET A 49 -10.49 -1.56 14.51
C MET A 49 -11.10 -0.22 14.97
N MET A 50 -12.43 -0.15 15.06
CA MET A 50 -13.14 1.05 15.50
C MET A 50 -13.00 1.30 17.01
N ARG A 51 -12.91 0.23 17.81
CA ARG A 51 -12.82 0.32 19.28
C ARG A 51 -11.39 0.55 19.77
N ASP A 52 -10.43 -0.18 19.20
CA ASP A 52 -9.04 -0.23 19.65
C ASP A 52 -8.10 -0.54 18.48
N ARG A 53 -7.61 0.53 17.85
CA ARG A 53 -6.71 0.47 16.69
C ARG A 53 -5.38 -0.24 17.02
N PRO A 54 -4.67 0.05 18.12
CA PRO A 54 -3.43 -0.67 18.48
C PRO A 54 -3.62 -2.18 18.59
N VAL A 55 -4.71 -2.65 19.21
CA VAL A 55 -4.98 -4.09 19.34
C VAL A 55 -5.31 -4.72 17.98
N TYR A 56 -6.04 -4.01 17.12
CA TYR A 56 -6.25 -4.44 15.74
C TYR A 56 -4.93 -4.62 15.00
N GLU A 57 -4.02 -3.64 15.05
CA GLU A 57 -2.71 -3.71 14.40
C GLU A 57 -1.85 -4.87 14.91
N GLN A 58 -1.85 -5.11 16.22
CA GLN A 58 -1.15 -6.25 16.80
C GLN A 58 -1.73 -7.58 16.30
N LYS A 59 -3.05 -7.72 16.27
CA LYS A 59 -3.72 -8.91 15.75
C LYS A 59 -3.43 -9.13 14.26
N VAL A 60 -3.37 -8.06 13.46
CA VAL A 60 -2.98 -8.15 12.04
C VAL A 60 -1.55 -8.67 11.91
N LYS A 61 -0.60 -8.17 12.70
CA LYS A 61 0.80 -8.65 12.68
C LYS A 61 0.90 -10.14 13.02
N GLU A 62 0.22 -10.58 14.08
CA GLU A 62 0.18 -12.00 14.47
C GLU A 62 -0.39 -12.90 13.35
N TYR A 63 -1.40 -12.40 12.63
CA TYR A 63 -1.99 -13.13 11.49
C TYR A 63 -1.03 -13.18 10.29
N CYS A 64 -0.33 -12.08 9.99
CA CYS A 64 0.67 -12.07 8.92
C CYS A 64 1.80 -13.08 9.22
N GLU A 65 2.30 -13.11 10.45
CA GLU A 65 3.33 -14.06 10.88
C GLU A 65 2.87 -15.52 10.80
N LYS A 66 1.57 -15.77 10.97
CA LYS A 66 1.02 -17.13 11.00
C LYS A 66 0.57 -17.65 9.63
N TYR A 67 0.15 -16.76 8.72
CA TYR A 67 -0.57 -17.14 7.50
C TYR A 67 -0.05 -16.49 6.21
N ALA A 68 0.84 -15.50 6.28
CA ALA A 68 1.29 -14.73 5.13
C ALA A 68 2.82 -14.72 4.98
N LYS A 69 3.47 -15.87 5.24
CA LYS A 69 4.91 -15.99 5.03
C LYS A 69 5.23 -16.15 3.53
N PRO A 70 6.39 -15.66 3.06
CA PRO A 70 6.81 -15.85 1.67
C PRO A 70 6.89 -17.33 1.28
N GLU A 71 7.27 -18.19 2.23
CA GLU A 71 7.33 -19.65 2.08
C GLU A 71 5.95 -20.25 1.77
N ASP A 72 4.90 -19.76 2.43
CA ASP A 72 3.52 -20.21 2.25
C ASP A 72 2.93 -19.74 0.90
N ALA A 73 3.48 -18.65 0.35
CA ALA A 73 3.11 -18.09 -0.94
C ALA A 73 3.91 -18.69 -2.12
N GLY A 74 4.84 -19.61 -1.86
CA GLY A 74 5.70 -20.21 -2.89
C GLY A 74 6.75 -19.25 -3.47
N ILE A 75 7.05 -18.15 -2.78
CA ILE A 75 8.06 -17.16 -3.19
C ILE A 75 9.43 -17.64 -2.73
N THR A 76 10.32 -17.98 -3.66
CA THR A 76 11.69 -18.40 -3.31
C THR A 76 12.62 -17.18 -3.24
N PRO A 77 13.76 -17.29 -2.52
CA PRO A 77 14.70 -16.17 -2.38
C PRO A 77 15.26 -15.63 -3.70
N GLU A 78 15.29 -16.45 -4.75
CA GLU A 78 15.78 -16.05 -6.08
C GLU A 78 14.85 -15.08 -6.84
N ASP A 79 13.57 -14.95 -6.47
CA ASP A 79 12.62 -14.03 -7.14
C ASP A 79 12.75 -12.57 -6.66
N LYS A 80 13.51 -12.29 -5.59
CA LYS A 80 13.62 -10.94 -5.00
C LYS A 80 14.69 -10.05 -5.64
N SER A 81 15.42 -10.55 -6.63
CA SER A 81 16.64 -9.90 -7.13
C SER A 81 16.41 -8.81 -8.20
N SER A 82 15.17 -8.53 -8.62
CA SER A 82 14.92 -7.75 -9.85
C SER A 82 14.40 -6.32 -9.69
N ASP A 83 14.26 -5.76 -8.48
CA ASP A 83 13.52 -4.49 -8.30
C ASP A 83 14.21 -3.43 -7.41
N GLU A 84 15.55 -3.42 -7.33
CA GLU A 84 16.30 -2.30 -6.72
C GLU A 84 17.24 -1.64 -7.73
N GLU A 85 16.69 -0.97 -8.75
CA GLU A 85 17.42 0.01 -9.57
C GLU A 85 16.51 1.21 -9.83
N LEU A 86 16.27 2.04 -8.80
CA LEU A 86 15.75 3.40 -8.99
C LEU A 86 16.09 4.30 -7.80
N SER A 87 17.24 4.95 -7.90
CA SER A 87 17.57 6.20 -7.21
C SER A 87 18.72 6.87 -7.96
N GLU A 88 18.80 8.16 -8.24
CA GLU A 88 17.96 9.36 -8.07
C GLU A 88 18.70 10.39 -8.96
N GLU A 89 18.11 10.86 -10.07
CA GLU A 89 18.70 11.97 -10.83
C GLU A 89 18.21 13.28 -10.20
N GLU A 90 19.06 13.94 -9.39
CA GLU A 90 18.79 15.26 -8.84
C GLU A 90 18.82 16.32 -9.96
N ASP A 91 17.63 16.82 -10.30
CA ASP A 91 17.39 17.97 -11.17
C ASP A 91 17.64 19.27 -10.38
N ASP A 92 18.88 19.78 -10.39
CA ASP A 92 19.20 21.10 -9.84
C ASP A 92 18.91 22.19 -10.89
N SER A 93 17.66 22.68 -10.87
CA SER A 93 17.23 23.82 -11.68
C SER A 93 16.88 25.03 -10.80
N GLY A 94 17.81 25.98 -10.73
CA GLY A 94 17.53 27.42 -10.76
C GLY A 94 17.62 28.19 -9.43
N ASP A 95 18.55 29.15 -9.37
CA ASP A 95 18.17 30.57 -9.18
C ASP A 95 19.33 31.52 -9.56
N GLU A 96 19.02 32.53 -10.37
CA GLU A 96 19.95 33.58 -10.82
C GLU A 96 20.18 34.64 -9.73
N ALA A 97 21.39 34.72 -9.19
CA ALA A 97 21.77 35.81 -8.28
C ALA A 97 22.33 37.02 -9.05
N ILE A 98 21.47 38.02 -9.31
CA ILE A 98 21.91 39.41 -9.57
C ILE A 98 22.16 40.08 -8.21
N LEU A 99 23.42 40.19 -7.79
CA LEU A 99 23.85 41.17 -6.79
C LEU A 99 25.21 41.76 -7.20
N GLY A 100 25.19 43.06 -7.52
CA GLY A 100 26.34 43.81 -8.01
C GLY A 100 27.44 43.99 -6.97
N ASN A 101 28.67 43.88 -7.42
CA ASN A 101 29.84 44.32 -6.67
C ASN A 101 29.95 45.85 -6.72
N PRO A 102 30.20 46.55 -5.60
CA PRO A 102 30.89 47.82 -5.63
C PRO A 102 32.41 47.60 -5.63
N ASP A 103 33.11 48.20 -6.58
CA ASP A 103 34.58 48.25 -6.67
C ASP A 103 35.20 49.14 -5.56
N PRO A 104 36.49 48.95 -5.20
CA PRO A 104 37.21 49.71 -4.17
C PRO A 104 37.66 51.13 -4.60
#